data_AF-A0A7C4GCV9-F1
#
_entry.id   AF-A0A7C4GCV9-F1
#
_cell.length_a   1.000
_cell.length_b   1.000
_cell.length_c   1.000
_cell.angle_alpha   90.00
_cell.angle_beta   90.00
_cell.angle_gamma   90.00
#
_symmetry.space_group_name_H-M   'P 1'
#
loop_
_entity.id
_entity.type
_entity.pdbx_description
1 polymer ?
#
loop_
_entity_poly.entity_id
_entity_poly.type
_entity_poly.pdbx_seq_one_letter_code
_entity_poly.pdbx_strand_id
1 'polypeptide(L)'
;MRRDSERGVLRLAELYAPIAAELDRAQAILADELISDQAFISDLCHHVRQFHGKLLRPALLLLSARAVGDLRPEHAVLAAVVEFVHSATLVHDDVLDEADTRRRAATVNRLWGNERAVLLGDFLYSHAFHLCSSLSTPLAARLVGQTAVTVCEGEMMQVANRGNLALTEAEYLDIIGRKTAALTETCCRLGALYAEADEATVARLGTYGHSLGLAFQVVDDLLQAGQ
;
A
#
# COMPACT_ATOMS: atom_id res chain seq x y z
N MET A 1 -8.76 25.44 36.75
CA MET A 1 -7.50 24.66 36.82
C MET A 1 -7.76 23.35 36.11
N ARG A 2 -7.14 22.92 35.01
CA ARG A 2 -6.22 23.48 34.01
C ARG A 2 -6.29 22.46 32.84
N ARG A 3 -6.51 22.92 31.60
CA ARG A 3 -6.08 22.31 30.33
C ARG A 3 -6.46 20.84 30.05
N ASP A 4 -7.62 20.61 29.47
CA ASP A 4 -7.68 19.74 28.29
C ASP A 4 -7.56 20.64 27.06
N SER A 5 -6.31 20.80 26.61
CA SER A 5 -6.07 21.30 25.26
C SER A 5 -6.69 20.29 24.30
N GLU A 6 -7.66 20.73 23.51
CA GLU A 6 -7.99 20.16 22.22
C GLU A 6 -6.68 19.78 21.52
N ARG A 7 -6.30 18.50 21.56
CA ARG A 7 -5.34 18.00 20.59
C ARG A 7 -6.09 18.11 19.28
N GLY A 8 -5.75 19.11 18.46
CA GLY A 8 -6.36 19.32 17.16
C GLY A 8 -6.21 18.06 16.33
N VAL A 9 -7.24 17.20 16.34
CA VAL A 9 -7.30 16.03 15.47
C VAL A 9 -7.55 16.60 14.08
N LEU A 10 -6.49 16.73 13.30
CA LEU A 10 -6.60 17.08 11.89
C LEU A 10 -7.48 16.04 11.21
N ARG A 11 -8.49 16.51 10.48
CA ARG A 11 -9.30 15.63 9.64
C ARG A 11 -8.44 15.14 8.48
N LEU A 12 -8.70 13.92 7.99
CA LEU A 12 -7.93 13.35 6.87
C LEU A 12 -7.92 14.27 5.63
N ALA A 13 -9.03 14.95 5.38
CA ALA A 13 -9.14 15.94 4.31
C ALA A 13 -8.16 17.12 4.48
N GLU A 14 -7.93 17.57 5.70
CA GLU A 14 -6.97 18.65 6.01
C GLU A 14 -5.53 18.17 5.84
N LEU A 15 -5.27 16.90 6.18
CA LEU A 15 -3.97 16.27 5.94
C LEU A 15 -3.66 16.10 4.44
N TYR A 16 -4.68 15.82 3.63
CA TYR A 16 -4.50 15.56 2.18
C TYR A 16 -4.53 16.84 1.34
N ALA A 17 -5.02 17.96 1.88
CA ALA A 17 -5.10 19.23 1.16
C ALA A 17 -3.79 19.64 0.44
N PRO A 18 -2.58 19.46 1.02
CA PRO A 18 -1.33 19.83 0.36
C PRO A 18 -0.92 18.93 -0.82
N ILE A 19 -1.57 17.78 -1.00
CA ILE A 19 -1.23 16.75 -1.99
C ILE A 19 -2.42 16.38 -2.88
N ALA A 20 -3.54 17.11 -2.78
CA ALA A 20 -4.80 16.72 -3.40
C ALA A 20 -4.68 16.59 -4.92
N ALA A 21 -3.99 17.53 -5.58
CA ALA A 21 -3.81 17.53 -7.03
C ALA A 21 -3.02 16.30 -7.51
N GLU A 22 -1.94 15.92 -6.82
CA GLU A 22 -1.15 14.75 -7.17
C GLU A 22 -1.86 13.44 -6.81
N LEU A 23 -2.67 13.44 -5.76
CA LEU A 23 -3.51 12.29 -5.42
C LEU A 23 -4.62 12.06 -6.46
N ASP A 24 -5.20 13.13 -7.00
CA ASP A 24 -6.16 13.05 -8.11
C ASP A 24 -5.49 12.55 -9.39
N ARG A 25 -4.25 13.00 -9.67
CA ARG A 25 -3.45 12.48 -10.80
C ARG A 25 -3.12 10.99 -10.64
N ALA A 26 -2.75 10.56 -9.43
CA ALA A 26 -2.48 9.15 -9.15
C ALA A 26 -3.74 8.29 -9.38
N GLN A 27 -4.91 8.77 -8.94
CA GLN A 27 -6.19 8.10 -9.20
C GLN A 27 -6.53 8.03 -10.69
N ALA A 28 -6.25 9.09 -11.45
CA ALA A 28 -6.43 9.08 -12.91
C ALA A 28 -5.52 8.03 -13.57
N ILE A 29 -4.25 7.95 -13.17
CA ILE A 29 -3.31 6.93 -13.67
C ILE A 29 -3.81 5.51 -13.35
N LEU A 30 -4.25 5.25 -12.12
CA LEU A 30 -4.85 3.96 -11.74
C LEU A 30 -6.06 3.61 -12.60
N ALA A 31 -6.92 4.61 -12.88
CA ALA A 31 -8.11 4.43 -13.70
C ALA A 31 -7.77 4.19 -15.17
N ASP A 32 -6.73 4.81 -15.72
CA ASP A 32 -6.33 4.65 -17.12
C ASP A 32 -5.65 3.29 -17.35
N GLU A 33 -4.76 2.87 -16.44
CA GLU A 33 -4.05 1.59 -16.51
C GLU A 33 -5.00 0.38 -16.45
N LEU A 34 -6.14 0.52 -15.76
CA LEU A 34 -7.13 -0.55 -15.60
C LEU A 34 -8.17 -0.60 -16.73
N ILE A 35 -7.96 0.09 -17.86
CA ILE A 35 -8.83 0.01 -19.04
C ILE A 35 -8.44 -1.21 -19.89
N SER A 36 -9.41 -2.06 -20.23
CA SER A 36 -9.22 -3.22 -21.10
C SER A 36 -10.34 -3.32 -22.12
N ASP A 37 -10.01 -3.78 -23.33
CA ASP A 37 -10.97 -4.08 -24.40
C ASP A 37 -11.68 -5.43 -24.21
N GLN A 38 -11.15 -6.28 -23.33
CA GLN A 38 -11.75 -7.55 -22.96
C GLN A 38 -12.79 -7.33 -21.86
N ALA A 39 -14.07 -7.58 -22.16
CA ALA A 39 -15.18 -7.37 -21.23
C ALA A 39 -14.95 -8.02 -19.86
N PHE A 40 -14.44 -9.26 -19.84
CA PHE A 40 -14.16 -9.99 -18.60
C PHE A 40 -13.08 -9.30 -17.73
N ILE A 41 -12.01 -8.79 -18.35
CA ILE A 41 -10.96 -8.07 -17.61
C ILE A 41 -11.52 -6.74 -17.10
N SER A 42 -12.35 -6.06 -17.91
CA SER A 42 -13.03 -4.83 -17.51
C SER A 42 -13.89 -5.02 -16.26
N ASP A 43 -14.64 -6.13 -16.16
CA ASP A 43 -15.45 -6.45 -14.98
C ASP A 43 -14.59 -6.64 -13.72
N LEU A 44 -13.47 -7.37 -13.83
CA LEU A 44 -12.52 -7.54 -12.72
C LEU A 44 -11.90 -6.21 -12.29
N CYS A 45 -11.46 -5.40 -13.25
CA CYS A 45 -10.90 -4.06 -13.03
C CYS A 45 -11.92 -3.13 -12.36
N HIS A 46 -13.17 -3.15 -12.80
CA HIS A 46 -14.23 -2.35 -12.20
C HIS A 46 -14.51 -2.79 -10.76
N HIS A 47 -14.50 -4.10 -10.49
CA HIS A 47 -14.74 -4.63 -9.16
C HIS A 47 -13.63 -4.28 -8.18
N VAL A 48 -12.36 -4.46 -8.55
CA VAL A 48 -11.23 -4.13 -7.66
C VAL A 48 -11.18 -2.63 -7.35
N ARG A 49 -11.67 -1.77 -8.25
CA ARG A 49 -11.81 -0.32 -7.97
C ARG A 49 -12.78 -0.01 -6.84
N GLN A 50 -13.73 -0.88 -6.52
CA GLN A 50 -14.63 -0.68 -5.39
C GLN A 50 -13.92 -0.87 -4.06
N PHE A 51 -12.78 -1.55 -4.06
CA PHE A 51 -11.98 -1.72 -2.88
C PHE A 51 -11.14 -0.50 -2.57
N HIS A 52 -11.15 0.62 -3.31
CA HIS A 52 -10.31 1.78 -2.95
C HIS A 52 -10.66 2.31 -1.55
N GLY A 53 -9.61 2.49 -0.75
CA GLY A 53 -9.73 2.89 0.65
C GLY A 53 -9.38 4.35 0.84
N LYS A 54 -8.74 4.64 1.97
CA LYS A 54 -8.29 5.99 2.31
C LYS A 54 -7.07 6.46 1.49
N LEU A 55 -6.54 5.66 0.55
CA LEU A 55 -5.31 5.95 -0.22
C LEU A 55 -4.12 6.36 0.67
N LEU A 56 -3.98 5.71 1.83
CA LEU A 56 -2.97 6.08 2.83
C LEU A 56 -1.54 5.93 2.31
N ARG A 57 -1.24 4.86 1.56
CA ARG A 57 0.10 4.59 1.01
C ARG A 57 0.50 5.63 -0.05
N PRO A 58 -0.33 5.92 -1.07
CA PRO A 58 -0.15 7.07 -1.95
C PRO A 58 0.07 8.38 -1.20
N ALA A 59 -0.78 8.67 -0.21
CA ALA A 59 -0.68 9.91 0.54
C ALA A 59 0.63 10.03 1.33
N LEU A 60 1.11 8.94 1.95
CA LEU A 60 2.38 8.94 2.67
C LEU A 60 3.57 9.17 1.73
N LEU A 61 3.53 8.63 0.51
CA LEU A 61 4.55 8.91 -0.50
C LEU A 61 4.56 10.40 -0.85
N LEU A 62 3.40 10.97 -1.18
CA LEU A 62 3.27 12.36 -1.58
C LEU A 62 3.61 13.34 -0.45
N LEU A 63 3.17 13.05 0.78
CA LEU A 63 3.50 13.86 1.96
C LEU A 63 4.99 13.79 2.31
N SER A 64 5.61 12.62 2.18
CA SER A 64 7.05 12.48 2.40
C SER A 64 7.86 13.29 1.39
N ALA A 65 7.43 13.32 0.13
CA ALA A 65 8.02 14.20 -0.89
C ALA A 65 7.84 15.68 -0.52
N ARG A 66 6.61 16.10 -0.20
CA ARG A 66 6.31 17.49 0.20
C ARG A 66 7.05 17.96 1.44
N ALA A 67 7.37 17.05 2.35
CA ALA A 67 8.09 17.37 3.58
C ALA A 67 9.55 17.75 3.34
N VAL A 68 10.15 17.32 2.22
CA VAL A 68 11.58 17.50 1.94
C VAL A 68 11.87 18.25 0.64
N GLY A 69 10.86 18.45 -0.21
CA GLY A 69 10.99 19.16 -1.48
C GLY A 69 9.67 19.35 -2.22
N ASP A 70 9.77 19.59 -3.52
CA ASP A 70 8.61 19.80 -4.39
C ASP A 70 8.10 18.50 -5.02
N LEU A 71 6.78 18.46 -5.24
CA LEU A 71 6.17 17.37 -5.98
C LEU A 71 6.51 17.51 -7.46
N ARG A 72 7.21 16.49 -7.96
CA ARG A 72 7.49 16.25 -9.37
C ARG A 72 6.47 15.30 -10.01
N PRO A 73 6.26 15.33 -11.34
CA PRO A 73 5.29 14.48 -12.04
C PRO A 73 5.42 12.98 -11.72
N GLU A 74 6.64 12.49 -11.49
CA GLU A 74 6.94 11.10 -11.14
C GLU A 74 6.25 10.66 -9.86
N HIS A 75 5.98 11.56 -8.91
CA HIS A 75 5.34 11.19 -7.64
C HIS A 75 3.90 10.69 -7.83
N ALA A 76 3.16 11.24 -8.80
CA ALA A 76 1.81 10.73 -9.10
C ALA A 76 1.87 9.32 -9.70
N VAL A 77 2.84 9.06 -10.57
CA VAL A 77 3.11 7.72 -11.12
C VAL A 77 3.48 6.75 -10.00
N LEU A 78 4.40 7.14 -9.11
CA LEU A 78 4.82 6.32 -7.98
C LEU A 78 3.70 6.07 -6.96
N ALA A 79 2.84 7.05 -6.73
CA ALA A 79 1.65 6.90 -5.90
C ALA A 79 0.69 5.85 -6.49
N ALA A 80 0.49 5.83 -7.82
CA ALA A 80 -0.26 4.78 -8.49
C ALA A 80 0.43 3.40 -8.38
N VAL A 81 1.75 3.35 -8.57
CA VAL A 81 2.55 2.12 -8.42
C VAL A 81 2.35 1.48 -7.04
N VAL A 82 2.48 2.24 -5.95
CA VAL A 82 2.35 1.67 -4.60
C VAL A 82 0.91 1.24 -4.27
N GLU A 83 -0.10 1.89 -4.86
CA GLU A 83 -1.50 1.46 -4.70
C GLU A 83 -1.81 0.20 -5.54
N PHE A 84 -1.19 0.03 -6.70
CA PHE A 84 -1.27 -1.23 -7.46
C PHE A 84 -0.67 -2.40 -6.68
N VAL A 85 0.53 -2.20 -6.13
CA VAL A 85 1.17 -3.21 -5.27
C VAL A 85 0.28 -3.53 -4.06
N HIS A 86 -0.24 -2.51 -3.38
CA HIS A 86 -1.15 -2.73 -2.26
C HIS A 86 -2.43 -3.46 -2.66
N SER A 87 -3.03 -3.11 -3.80
CA SER A 87 -4.25 -3.76 -4.28
C SER A 87 -3.99 -5.22 -4.65
N ALA A 88 -2.83 -5.50 -5.26
CA ALA A 88 -2.41 -6.87 -5.56
C ALA A 88 -2.29 -7.72 -4.29
N THR A 89 -1.62 -7.20 -3.25
CA THR A 89 -1.49 -7.94 -1.97
C THR A 89 -2.87 -8.20 -1.34
N LEU A 90 -3.79 -7.23 -1.39
CA LEU A 90 -5.14 -7.44 -0.86
C LEU A 90 -5.92 -8.55 -1.58
N VAL A 91 -5.83 -8.60 -2.91
CA VAL A 91 -6.52 -9.63 -3.72
C VAL A 91 -5.93 -11.01 -3.46
N HIS A 92 -4.60 -11.11 -3.28
CA HIS A 92 -3.94 -12.36 -2.92
C HIS A 92 -4.25 -12.78 -1.47
N ASP A 93 -4.25 -11.84 -0.51
CA ASP A 93 -4.63 -12.09 0.88
C ASP A 93 -6.06 -12.63 0.99
N ASP A 94 -7.01 -12.08 0.22
CA ASP A 94 -8.40 -12.57 0.18
C ASP A 94 -8.50 -14.06 -0.20
N VAL A 95 -7.59 -14.54 -1.05
CA VAL A 95 -7.50 -15.97 -1.40
C VAL A 95 -6.91 -16.78 -0.25
N LEU A 96 -5.82 -16.30 0.37
CA LEU A 96 -5.11 -17.00 1.45
C LEU A 96 -5.93 -17.10 2.74
N ASP A 97 -6.78 -16.12 2.99
CA ASP A 97 -7.65 -16.02 4.16
C ASP A 97 -9.08 -16.55 3.89
N GLU A 98 -9.35 -17.05 2.69
CA GLU A 98 -10.68 -17.51 2.26
C GLU A 98 -11.79 -16.46 2.52
N ALA A 99 -11.45 -15.18 2.35
CA ALA A 99 -12.35 -14.09 2.72
C ALA A 99 -13.54 -14.00 1.75
N ASP A 100 -14.76 -13.92 2.30
CA ASP A 100 -16.00 -13.72 1.52
C ASP A 100 -16.22 -12.25 1.15
N THR A 101 -15.76 -11.31 2.00
CA THR A 101 -16.00 -9.88 1.82
C THR A 101 -14.77 -9.02 2.14
N ARG A 102 -14.61 -7.92 1.40
CA ARG A 102 -13.65 -6.85 1.65
C ARG A 102 -14.33 -5.51 1.53
N ARG A 103 -14.16 -4.65 2.55
CA ARG A 103 -14.78 -3.31 2.61
C ARG A 103 -16.29 -3.33 2.28
N ARG A 104 -17.00 -4.37 2.75
CA ARG A 104 -18.44 -4.64 2.54
C ARG A 104 -18.85 -5.06 1.12
N ALA A 105 -17.90 -5.24 0.21
CA ALA A 105 -18.13 -5.84 -1.10
C ALA A 105 -17.66 -7.31 -1.10
N ALA A 106 -18.25 -8.16 -1.94
CA ALA A 106 -17.77 -9.54 -2.09
C ALA A 106 -16.34 -9.54 -2.67
N THR A 107 -15.49 -10.44 -2.21
CA THR A 107 -14.12 -10.57 -2.74
C THR A 107 -14.09 -11.17 -4.14
N VAL A 108 -12.98 -10.99 -4.86
CA VAL A 108 -12.82 -11.51 -6.24
C VAL A 108 -12.84 -13.03 -6.23
N ASN A 109 -12.19 -13.68 -5.26
CA ASN A 109 -12.21 -15.13 -5.11
C ASN A 109 -13.62 -15.66 -4.79
N ARG A 110 -14.42 -14.92 -4.03
CA ARG A 110 -15.80 -15.31 -3.76
C ARG A 110 -16.72 -15.25 -4.98
N LEU A 111 -16.54 -14.24 -5.83
CA LEU A 111 -17.37 -14.02 -7.02
C LEU A 111 -16.93 -14.86 -8.22
N TRP A 112 -15.63 -14.99 -8.42
CA TRP A 112 -15.06 -15.56 -9.64
C TRP A 112 -14.11 -16.72 -9.40
N GLY A 113 -13.73 -17.03 -8.15
CA GLY A 113 -12.85 -18.15 -7.81
C GLY A 113 -11.37 -17.76 -7.64
N ASN A 114 -10.63 -18.61 -6.93
CA ASN A 114 -9.23 -18.34 -6.55
C ASN A 114 -8.32 -18.13 -7.76
N GLU A 115 -8.48 -18.90 -8.84
CA GLU A 115 -7.63 -18.80 -10.04
C GLU A 115 -7.66 -17.39 -10.64
N ARG A 116 -8.85 -16.80 -10.75
CA ARG A 116 -9.02 -15.45 -11.32
C ARG A 116 -8.54 -14.36 -10.36
N ALA A 117 -8.69 -14.56 -9.05
CA ALA A 117 -8.15 -13.65 -8.06
C ALA A 117 -6.61 -13.63 -8.10
N VAL A 118 -5.96 -14.79 -8.17
CA VAL A 118 -4.49 -14.89 -8.31
C VAL A 118 -4.02 -14.16 -9.57
N LEU A 119 -4.63 -14.48 -10.72
CA LEU A 119 -4.29 -13.81 -11.99
C LEU A 119 -4.53 -12.30 -11.96
N LEU A 120 -5.58 -11.83 -11.27
CA LEU A 120 -5.82 -10.40 -11.10
C LEU A 120 -4.73 -9.74 -10.26
N GLY A 121 -4.28 -10.37 -9.17
CA GLY A 121 -3.15 -9.83 -8.40
C GLY A 121 -1.86 -9.78 -9.21
N ASP A 122 -1.58 -10.81 -10.03
CA ASP A 122 -0.43 -10.83 -10.95
C ASP A 122 -0.52 -9.72 -12.01
N PHE A 123 -1.73 -9.47 -12.51
CA PHE A 123 -2.03 -8.38 -13.44
C PHE A 123 -1.76 -7.01 -12.80
N LEU A 124 -2.22 -6.78 -11.58
CA LEU A 124 -1.97 -5.52 -10.83
C LEU A 124 -0.47 -5.31 -10.55
N TYR A 125 0.26 -6.36 -10.16
CA TYR A 125 1.72 -6.29 -10.03
C TYR A 125 2.39 -5.95 -11.37
N SER A 126 1.92 -6.54 -12.46
CA SER A 126 2.45 -6.28 -13.79
C SER A 126 2.27 -4.81 -14.20
N HIS A 127 1.11 -4.20 -13.90
CA HIS A 127 0.89 -2.77 -14.10
C HIS A 127 1.81 -1.90 -13.23
N ALA A 128 2.05 -2.27 -11.97
CA ALA A 128 2.99 -1.56 -11.12
C ALA A 128 4.41 -1.51 -11.73
N PHE A 129 4.89 -2.65 -12.25
CA PHE A 129 6.20 -2.71 -12.91
C PHE A 129 6.20 -2.03 -14.29
N HIS A 130 5.09 -2.09 -15.03
CA HIS A 130 4.91 -1.35 -16.27
C HIS A 130 5.06 0.16 -16.04
N LEU A 131 4.35 0.72 -15.05
CA LEU A 131 4.48 2.11 -14.67
C LEU A 131 5.90 2.45 -14.18
N CYS A 132 6.54 1.59 -13.40
CA CYS A 132 7.94 1.80 -13.02
C CYS A 132 8.87 1.91 -14.24
N SER A 133 8.60 1.14 -15.30
CA SER A 133 9.41 1.17 -16.53
C SER A 133 9.28 2.47 -17.33
N SER A 134 8.21 3.25 -17.10
CA SER A 134 8.02 4.57 -17.70
C SER A 134 8.89 5.67 -17.05
N LEU A 135 9.46 5.39 -15.87
CA LEU A 135 10.30 6.34 -15.15
C LEU A 135 11.73 6.36 -15.73
N SER A 136 12.38 7.50 -15.61
CA SER A 136 13.72 7.74 -16.18
C SER A 136 14.83 6.88 -15.57
N THR A 137 14.61 6.23 -14.43
CA THR A 137 15.59 5.40 -13.74
C THR A 137 14.96 4.11 -13.22
N PRO A 138 15.74 3.01 -13.08
CA PRO A 138 15.24 1.77 -12.51
C PRO A 138 15.07 1.81 -10.98
N LEU A 139 15.29 2.97 -10.33
CA LEU A 139 15.29 3.10 -8.87
C LEU A 139 13.98 2.64 -8.25
N ALA A 140 12.85 3.09 -8.82
CA ALA A 140 11.52 2.70 -8.36
C ALA A 140 11.29 1.18 -8.49
N ALA A 141 11.56 0.63 -9.67
CA ALA A 141 11.41 -0.82 -9.91
C ALA A 141 12.26 -1.65 -8.95
N ARG A 142 13.49 -1.21 -8.64
CA ARG A 142 14.38 -1.89 -7.68
C ARG A 142 13.79 -1.89 -6.27
N LEU A 143 13.36 -0.73 -5.76
CA LEU A 143 12.81 -0.62 -4.41
C LEU A 143 11.47 -1.37 -4.28
N VAL A 144 10.58 -1.23 -5.27
CA VAL A 144 9.31 -1.95 -5.30
C VAL A 144 9.54 -3.46 -5.38
N GLY A 145 10.47 -3.93 -6.22
CA GLY A 145 10.81 -5.36 -6.31
C GLY A 145 11.38 -5.91 -5.00
N GLN A 146 12.31 -5.20 -4.36
CA GLN A 146 12.83 -5.57 -3.03
C GLN A 146 11.71 -5.65 -1.98
N THR A 147 10.82 -4.65 -1.99
CA THR A 147 9.67 -4.60 -1.07
C THR A 147 8.72 -5.77 -1.30
N ALA A 148 8.43 -6.11 -2.56
CA ALA A 148 7.56 -7.23 -2.89
C ALA A 148 8.13 -8.56 -2.37
N VAL A 149 9.45 -8.77 -2.49
CA VAL A 149 10.12 -9.94 -1.88
C VAL A 149 9.91 -9.95 -0.38
N THR A 150 10.18 -8.85 0.32
CA THR A 150 10.01 -8.75 1.77
C THR A 150 8.56 -8.98 2.22
N VAL A 151 7.59 -8.42 1.51
CA VAL A 151 6.16 -8.62 1.80
C VAL A 151 5.77 -10.09 1.63
N CYS A 152 6.20 -10.72 0.53
CA CYS A 152 5.95 -12.15 0.30
C CYS A 152 6.60 -13.04 1.37
N GLU A 153 7.83 -12.74 1.80
CA GLU A 153 8.47 -13.45 2.92
C GLU A 153 7.67 -13.29 4.22
N GLY A 154 7.19 -12.08 4.51
CA GLY A 154 6.33 -11.81 5.67
C GLY A 154 5.03 -12.62 5.62
N GLU A 155 4.40 -12.71 4.46
CA GLU A 155 3.18 -13.51 4.27
C GLU A 155 3.47 -15.01 4.46
N MET A 156 4.55 -15.53 3.89
CA MET A 156 4.96 -16.93 4.09
C MET A 156 5.22 -17.24 5.56
N MET A 157 5.87 -16.33 6.29
CA MET A 157 6.10 -16.46 7.72
C MET A 157 4.79 -16.44 8.53
N GLN A 158 3.84 -15.59 8.15
CA GLN A 158 2.51 -15.53 8.76
C GLN A 158 1.77 -16.87 8.56
N VAL A 159 1.73 -17.37 7.33
CA VAL A 159 1.10 -18.65 6.98
C VAL A 159 1.76 -19.82 7.74
N ALA A 160 3.08 -19.85 7.81
CA ALA A 160 3.82 -20.90 8.54
C ALA A 160 3.55 -20.89 10.05
N ASN A 161 3.18 -19.73 10.61
CA ASN A 161 2.85 -19.57 12.03
C ASN A 161 1.33 -19.61 12.31
N ARG A 162 0.49 -19.93 11.33
CA ARG A 162 -0.97 -20.00 11.52
C ARG A 162 -1.31 -21.07 12.58
N GLY A 163 -1.97 -20.65 13.66
CA GLY A 163 -2.31 -21.50 14.80
C GLY A 163 -1.18 -21.75 15.81
N ASN A 164 -0.02 -21.11 15.66
CA ASN A 164 1.09 -21.21 16.60
C ASN A 164 0.85 -20.34 17.84
N LEU A 165 0.38 -20.94 18.94
CA LEU A 165 0.17 -20.25 20.21
C LEU A 165 1.46 -19.91 20.98
N ALA A 166 2.62 -20.39 20.50
CA ALA A 166 3.93 -20.08 21.08
C ALA A 166 4.65 -18.92 20.37
N LEU A 167 3.99 -18.26 19.41
CA LEU A 167 4.53 -17.11 18.69
C LEU A 167 4.93 -16.00 19.68
N THR A 168 6.18 -15.59 19.64
CA THR A 168 6.69 -14.51 20.50
C THR A 168 6.31 -13.14 19.95
N GLU A 169 6.30 -12.12 20.81
CA GLU A 169 6.08 -10.73 20.39
C GLU A 169 7.12 -10.28 19.34
N ALA A 170 8.38 -10.69 19.47
CA ALA A 170 9.42 -10.36 18.51
C ALA A 170 9.16 -10.98 17.12
N GLU A 171 8.71 -12.23 17.06
CA GLU A 171 8.34 -12.89 15.80
C GLU A 171 7.10 -12.26 15.18
N TYR A 172 6.08 -11.93 15.99
CA TYR A 172 4.91 -11.19 15.54
C TYR A 172 5.30 -9.84 14.91
N LEU A 173 6.13 -9.05 15.60
CA LEU A 173 6.60 -7.76 15.11
C LEU A 173 7.44 -7.87 13.82
N ASP A 174 8.24 -8.93 13.67
CA ASP A 174 8.97 -9.20 12.41
C ASP A 174 8.00 -9.54 11.27
N ILE A 175 7.00 -10.39 11.52
CA ILE A 175 5.96 -10.75 10.52
C ILE A 175 5.23 -9.50 10.03
N ILE A 176 4.67 -8.69 10.94
CA ILE A 176 3.92 -7.49 10.54
C ILE A 176 4.84 -6.38 9.98
N GLY A 177 6.10 -6.36 10.41
CA GLY A 177 7.14 -5.50 9.86
C GLY A 177 7.36 -5.80 8.37
N ARG A 178 7.51 -7.07 8.02
CA ARG A 178 7.70 -7.53 6.64
C ARG A 178 6.45 -7.39 5.80
N LYS A 179 5.32 -7.90 6.27
CA LYS A 179 4.05 -7.95 5.52
C LYS A 179 3.45 -6.55 5.29
N THR A 180 3.44 -5.71 6.30
CA THR A 180 2.70 -4.44 6.27
C THR A 180 3.62 -3.21 6.30
N ALA A 181 4.60 -3.19 7.20
CA ALA A 181 5.41 -2.00 7.42
C ALA A 181 6.40 -1.72 6.27
N ALA A 182 6.96 -2.76 5.64
CA ALA A 182 7.91 -2.65 4.54
C ALA A 182 7.38 -1.83 3.35
N LEU A 183 6.11 -2.04 2.95
CA LEU A 183 5.52 -1.24 1.88
C LEU A 183 5.33 0.23 2.28
N THR A 184 5.01 0.48 3.56
CA THR A 184 4.86 1.84 4.09
C THR A 184 6.20 2.57 4.16
N GLU A 185 7.27 1.87 4.58
CA GLU A 185 8.64 2.36 4.50
C GLU A 185 8.99 2.77 3.06
N THR A 186 8.74 1.89 2.10
CA THR A 186 9.06 2.13 0.68
C THR A 186 8.29 3.32 0.11
N CYS A 187 7.03 3.52 0.51
CA CYS A 187 6.27 4.71 0.12
C CYS A 187 7.00 6.00 0.54
N CYS A 188 7.39 6.09 1.81
CA CYS A 188 8.08 7.28 2.33
C CYS A 188 9.46 7.48 1.69
N ARG A 189 10.22 6.40 1.48
CA ARG A 189 11.54 6.44 0.82
C ARG A 189 11.43 6.88 -0.63
N LEU A 190 10.49 6.33 -1.40
CA LEU A 190 10.28 6.72 -2.80
C LEU A 190 9.92 8.20 -2.92
N GLY A 191 9.02 8.69 -2.05
CA GLY A 191 8.67 10.10 -2.00
C GLY A 191 9.87 11.00 -1.75
N ALA A 192 10.70 10.67 -0.77
CA ALA A 192 11.90 11.43 -0.43
C ALA A 192 12.97 11.39 -1.54
N LEU A 193 13.23 10.20 -2.10
CA LEU A 193 14.21 9.99 -3.17
C LEU A 193 13.83 10.77 -4.42
N TYR A 194 12.56 10.67 -4.82
CA TYR A 194 12.03 11.43 -5.94
C TYR A 194 11.74 12.90 -5.58
N ALA A 195 12.05 13.37 -4.37
CA ALA A 195 12.17 14.79 -4.05
C ALA A 195 13.64 15.26 -3.96
N GLU A 196 14.60 14.42 -4.36
CA GLU A 196 16.05 14.69 -4.32
C GLU A 196 16.63 14.92 -2.91
N ALA A 197 15.98 14.34 -1.89
CA ALA A 197 16.50 14.39 -0.54
C ALA A 197 17.82 13.61 -0.39
N ASP A 198 18.67 14.03 0.54
CA ASP A 198 19.89 13.31 0.89
C ASP A 198 19.59 11.93 1.51
N GLU A 199 20.57 11.03 1.46
CA GLU A 199 20.45 9.64 1.93
C GLU A 199 20.03 9.54 3.40
N ALA A 200 20.54 10.43 4.27
CA ALA A 200 20.17 10.43 5.68
C ALA A 200 18.71 10.83 5.88
N THR A 201 18.21 11.77 5.09
CA THR A 201 16.80 12.19 5.09
C THR A 201 15.88 11.10 4.57
N VAL A 202 16.25 10.44 3.47
CA VAL A 202 15.53 9.27 2.95
C VAL A 202 15.44 8.15 3.99
N ALA A 203 16.56 7.84 4.67
CA ALA A 203 16.59 6.81 5.70
C ALA A 203 15.66 7.16 6.88
N ARG A 204 15.67 8.41 7.38
CA ARG A 204 14.77 8.86 8.45
C ARG A 204 13.30 8.75 8.07
N LEU A 205 12.94 9.11 6.83
CA LEU A 205 11.57 8.98 6.34
C LEU A 205 11.18 7.51 6.14
N GLY A 206 12.11 6.64 5.76
CA GLY A 206 11.93 5.19 5.79
C GLY A 206 11.60 4.68 7.19
N THR A 207 12.42 5.00 8.20
CA THR A 207 12.15 4.61 9.60
C THR A 207 10.80 5.12 10.10
N TYR A 208 10.41 6.35 9.73
CA TYR A 208 9.08 6.89 10.00
C TYR A 208 7.99 6.03 9.36
N GLY A 209 8.10 5.73 8.06
CA GLY A 209 7.14 4.89 7.34
C GLY A 209 7.01 3.48 7.94
N HIS A 210 8.13 2.84 8.27
CA HIS A 210 8.14 1.53 8.91
C HIS A 210 7.45 1.58 10.28
N SER A 211 7.77 2.56 11.12
CA SER A 211 7.20 2.67 12.46
C SER A 211 5.68 2.92 12.40
N LEU A 212 5.25 3.77 11.46
CA LEU A 212 3.83 4.02 11.22
C LEU A 212 3.10 2.77 10.70
N GLY A 213 3.71 2.03 9.79
CA GLY A 213 3.15 0.79 9.26
C GLY A 213 2.98 -0.30 10.32
N LEU A 214 3.97 -0.45 11.22
CA LEU A 214 3.85 -1.32 12.40
C LEU A 214 2.69 -0.88 13.30
N ALA A 215 2.66 0.40 13.68
CA ALA A 215 1.60 0.93 14.54
C ALA A 215 0.21 0.75 13.93
N PHE A 216 0.10 0.94 12.60
CA PHE A 216 -1.15 0.72 11.87
C PHE A 216 -1.61 -0.73 11.97
N GLN A 217 -0.72 -1.70 11.74
CA GLN A 217 -1.09 -3.12 11.78
C GLN A 217 -1.46 -3.59 13.20
N VAL A 218 -0.72 -3.15 14.22
CA VAL A 218 -1.05 -3.47 15.61
C VAL A 218 -2.46 -2.97 15.97
N VAL A 219 -2.82 -1.75 15.54
CA VAL A 219 -4.16 -1.21 15.76
C VAL A 219 -5.21 -2.00 14.96
N ASP A 220 -4.91 -2.40 13.72
CA ASP A 220 -5.82 -3.19 12.89
C ASP A 220 -6.12 -4.55 13.53
N ASP A 221 -5.09 -5.26 14.01
CA ASP A 221 -5.24 -6.57 14.67
C ASP A 221 -6.07 -6.45 15.97
N LEU A 222 -5.88 -5.38 16.75
CA LEU A 222 -6.70 -5.11 17.94
C LEU A 222 -8.17 -4.84 17.61
N LEU A 223 -8.44 -4.14 16.50
CA LEU A 223 -9.80 -3.86 16.06
C LEU A 223 -10.50 -5.12 15.53
N GLN A 224 -9.75 -6.02 14.88
CA GLN A 224 -10.27 -7.31 14.41
C GLN A 224 -10.53 -8.28 15.56
N ALA A 225 -9.64 -8.33 16.57
CA ALA A 225 -9.82 -9.19 17.75
C ALA A 225 -11.02 -8.80 18.63
N GLY A 226 -11.55 -7.57 18.48
CA GLY A 226 -12.71 -7.08 19.22
C GLY A 226 -14.07 -7.31 18.54
N GLN A 227 -14.11 -7.93 17.35
CA GLN A 227 -15.33 -8.27 16.61
C GLN A 227 -15.62 -9.77 16.66
#